data_AF-A0A0S8A1N7-F1
#
_entry.id   AF-A0A0S8A1N7-F1
#
_cell.length_a   1.000
_cell.length_b   1.000
_cell.length_c   1.000
_cell.angle_alpha   90.00
_cell.angle_beta   90.00
_cell.angle_gamma   90.00
#
_symmetry.space_group_name_H-M   'P 1'
#
loop_
_entity.id
_entity.type
_entity.pdbx_description
1 polymer ?
#
loop_
_entity_poly.entity_id
_entity_poly.type
_entity_poly.pdbx_seq_one_letter_code
_entity_poly.pdbx_strand_id
1 'polypeptide(L)'
;MGDVKLLLLIIISVTGLVLSAVFHFCSLFHIYEPPRELTILIWIGAMVVIYPAIVIAKKTRREVNVKDYKKAVLGACPRWLLTINGLIIMYVIGYLIFLIFKKYVGSPAIDSGQGVMTNISHGFAGHWMGIYSLAFAMLYTCKRLKETPGVNR
;
A
#
# COMPACT_ATOMS: atom_id res chain seq x y z
N MET A 1 -18.15 1.00 15.84
CA MET A 1 -17.06 1.91 15.41
C MET A 1 -17.65 2.75 14.30
N GLY A 2 -18.00 4.01 14.59
CA GLY A 2 -18.87 4.82 13.71
C GLY A 2 -18.29 4.95 12.30
N ASP A 3 -19.18 5.00 11.30
CA ASP A 3 -18.83 5.06 9.87
C ASP A 3 -17.86 6.21 9.55
N VAL A 4 -17.93 7.29 10.33
CA VAL A 4 -17.00 8.43 10.28
C VAL A 4 -15.55 8.00 10.48
N LYS A 5 -15.24 7.13 11.46
CA LYS A 5 -13.86 6.68 11.72
C LYS A 5 -13.30 5.85 10.57
N LEU A 6 -14.15 5.01 9.97
CA LEU A 6 -13.77 4.19 8.82
C LEU A 6 -13.52 5.06 7.59
N LEU A 7 -14.39 6.05 7.35
CA LEU A 7 -14.23 7.01 6.28
C LEU A 7 -12.94 7.83 6.42
N LEU A 8 -12.61 8.30 7.63
CA LEU A 8 -11.36 9.01 7.89
C LEU A 8 -10.13 8.15 7.56
N LEU A 9 -10.11 6.88 7.98
CA LEU A 9 -9.02 5.97 7.64
C LEU A 9 -8.91 5.73 6.13
N ILE A 10 -10.03 5.64 5.42
CA ILE A 10 -10.04 5.54 3.94
C ILE A 10 -9.42 6.80 3.34
N ILE A 11 -9.83 8.00 3.77
CA ILE A 11 -9.29 9.26 3.25
C ILE A 11 -7.78 9.33 3.49
N ILE A 12 -7.33 9.04 4.70
CA ILE A 12 -5.90 9.01 5.04
C ILE A 12 -5.15 8.01 4.15
N SER A 13 -5.73 6.82 3.91
CA SER A 13 -5.09 5.80 3.07
C SER A 13 -4.96 6.23 1.61
N VAL A 14 -5.97 6.90 1.06
CA VAL A 14 -5.96 7.40 -0.33
C VAL A 14 -4.99 8.58 -0.47
N THR A 15 -5.01 9.52 0.46
CA THR A 15 -4.08 10.66 0.45
C THR A 15 -2.64 10.18 0.58
N GLY A 16 -2.35 9.25 1.49
CA GLY A 16 -1.03 8.65 1.63
C GLY A 16 -0.59 7.86 0.39
N LEU A 17 -1.52 7.13 -0.25
CA LEU A 17 -1.26 6.43 -1.51
C LEU A 17 -0.85 7.41 -2.60
N VAL A 18 -1.65 8.45 -2.84
CA VAL A 18 -1.38 9.46 -3.87
C VAL A 18 -0.06 10.18 -3.62
N LEU A 19 0.18 10.66 -2.39
CA LEU A 19 1.43 11.34 -2.04
C LEU A 19 2.64 10.44 -2.22
N SER A 20 2.56 9.19 -1.74
CA SER A 20 3.68 8.24 -1.89
C SER A 20 3.93 7.90 -3.36
N ALA A 21 2.88 7.76 -4.18
CA ALA A 21 3.01 7.50 -5.61
C ALA A 21 3.66 8.69 -6.33
N VAL A 22 3.20 9.91 -6.08
CA VAL A 22 3.77 11.13 -6.66
C VAL A 22 5.26 11.23 -6.32
N PHE A 23 5.64 11.10 -5.05
CA PHE A 23 7.06 11.17 -4.68
C PHE A 23 7.88 10.02 -5.25
N HIS A 24 7.31 8.82 -5.32
CA HIS A 24 7.97 7.68 -5.95
C HIS A 24 8.25 7.94 -7.43
N PHE A 25 7.26 8.43 -8.19
CA PHE A 25 7.44 8.75 -9.62
C PHE A 25 8.38 9.94 -9.82
N CYS A 26 8.23 11.03 -9.07
CA CYS A 26 9.14 12.18 -9.15
C CYS A 26 10.59 11.77 -8.86
N SER A 27 10.79 10.91 -7.86
CA SER A 27 12.10 10.37 -7.51
C SER A 27 12.62 9.42 -8.60
N LEU A 28 11.74 8.61 -9.21
CA LEU A 28 12.10 7.68 -10.29
C LEU A 28 12.62 8.41 -11.54
N PHE A 29 12.09 9.61 -11.81
CA PHE A 29 12.52 10.44 -12.94
C PHE A 29 13.57 11.51 -12.57
N HIS A 30 14.12 11.47 -11.35
CA HIS A 30 15.05 12.47 -10.83
C HIS A 30 14.54 13.92 -10.90
N ILE A 31 13.22 14.10 -10.88
CA ILE A 31 12.57 15.42 -10.94
C ILE A 31 12.60 16.09 -9.56
N TYR A 32 12.36 15.31 -8.51
CA TYR A 32 12.28 15.81 -7.14
C TYR A 32 12.55 14.70 -6.12
N GLU A 33 13.35 15.04 -5.12
CA GLU A 33 13.59 14.20 -3.95
C GLU A 33 12.84 14.79 -2.75
N PRO A 34 11.89 14.06 -2.14
CA PRO A 34 11.19 14.55 -0.97
C PRO A 34 12.17 14.71 0.21
N PRO A 35 12.03 15.78 1.01
CA PRO A 35 12.83 15.96 2.21
C PRO A 35 12.63 14.78 3.18
N ARG A 36 13.64 14.50 3.99
CA ARG A 36 13.68 13.35 4.89
C ARG A 36 12.49 13.34 5.86
N GLU A 37 12.12 14.50 6.36
CA GLU A 37 11.01 14.71 7.30
C GLU A 37 9.69 14.26 6.69
N LEU A 38 9.46 14.60 5.42
CA LEU A 38 8.25 14.22 4.69
C LEU A 38 8.21 12.71 4.42
N THR A 39 9.37 12.11 4.11
CA THR A 39 9.49 10.65 3.94
C THR A 39 9.18 9.91 5.24
N ILE A 40 9.67 10.40 6.38
CA ILE A 40 9.36 9.85 7.71
C ILE A 40 7.87 10.00 8.03
N LEU A 41 7.26 11.14 7.69
CA LEU A 41 5.84 11.37 7.92
C LEU A 41 4.96 10.37 7.14
N ILE A 42 5.29 10.11 5.88
CA ILE A 42 4.61 9.11 5.04
C ILE A 42 4.78 7.71 5.62
N TRP A 43 5.97 7.38 6.10
CA TRP A 43 6.22 6.09 6.76
C TRP A 43 5.36 5.92 8.02
N ILE A 44 5.37 6.90 8.92
CA ILE A 44 4.56 6.87 10.14
C ILE A 44 3.08 6.78 9.77
N GLY A 45 2.61 7.57 8.81
CA GLY A 45 1.23 7.54 8.34
C GLY A 45 0.82 6.15 7.80
N ALA A 46 1.71 5.46 7.09
CA ALA A 46 1.46 4.10 6.60
C ALA A 46 1.24 3.13 7.77
N MET A 47 2.06 3.23 8.82
CA MET A 47 1.94 2.41 10.03
C MET A 47 0.64 2.72 10.79
N VAL A 48 0.29 4.00 10.92
CA VAL A 48 -0.93 4.45 11.58
C VAL A 48 -2.19 3.95 10.87
N VAL A 49 -2.19 3.83 9.54
CA VAL A 49 -3.38 3.39 8.80
C VAL A 49 -3.46 1.86 8.62
N ILE A 50 -2.33 1.18 8.45
CA ILE A 50 -2.33 -0.28 8.21
C ILE A 50 -2.71 -1.07 9.46
N TYR A 51 -2.26 -0.64 10.64
CA TYR A 51 -2.59 -1.33 11.90
C TYR A 51 -4.12 -1.40 12.14
N PRO A 52 -4.87 -0.28 12.15
CA PRO A 52 -6.32 -0.35 12.30
C PRO A 52 -6.99 -1.04 11.11
N ALA A 53 -6.47 -0.93 9.88
CA ALA A 53 -7.00 -1.67 8.74
C ALA A 53 -6.95 -3.19 8.96
N ILE A 54 -5.83 -3.71 9.48
CA ILE A 54 -5.69 -5.14 9.81
C ILE A 54 -6.66 -5.53 10.94
N VAL A 55 -6.78 -4.72 12.00
CA VAL A 55 -7.69 -5.00 13.12
C VAL A 55 -9.15 -5.04 12.64
N ILE A 56 -9.55 -4.07 11.81
CA ILE A 56 -10.90 -4.02 11.23
C ILE A 56 -11.14 -5.22 10.31
N ALA A 57 -10.21 -5.52 9.41
CA ALA A 57 -10.34 -6.65 8.49
C ALA A 57 -10.42 -8.00 9.25
N LYS A 58 -9.63 -8.18 10.31
CA LYS A 58 -9.72 -9.35 11.19
C LYS A 58 -11.08 -9.45 11.88
N LYS A 59 -11.61 -8.32 12.37
CA LYS A 59 -12.93 -8.28 12.99
C LYS A 59 -14.03 -8.63 11.99
N THR A 60 -14.05 -7.99 10.82
CA THR A 60 -15.01 -8.27 9.75
C THR A 60 -14.92 -9.73 9.27
N ARG A 61 -13.71 -10.30 9.19
CA ARG A 61 -13.53 -11.73 8.87
C ARG A 61 -14.13 -12.67 9.92
N ARG A 62 -14.20 -12.28 11.20
CA ARG A 62 -14.84 -13.09 12.26
C ARG A 62 -16.36 -13.01 12.20
N GLU A 63 -16.90 -11.89 11.73
CA GLU A 63 -18.33 -11.66 11.58
C GLU A 63 -18.90 -12.39 10.36
N VAL A 64 -18.07 -12.67 9.34
CA VAL A 64 -18.45 -13.38 8.11
C VAL A 64 -17.98 -14.84 8.16
N ASN A 65 -18.79 -15.79 7.67
CA ASN A 65 -18.37 -17.20 7.57
C ASN A 65 -17.09 -17.33 6.72
N VAL A 66 -16.05 -17.96 7.29
CA VAL A 66 -14.70 -18.03 6.70
C VAL A 66 -14.69 -18.71 5.33
N LYS A 67 -15.57 -19.71 5.10
CA LYS A 67 -15.68 -20.40 3.80
C LYS A 67 -16.15 -19.46 2.69
N ASP A 68 -16.99 -18.49 3.02
CA ASP A 68 -17.54 -17.51 2.08
C ASP A 68 -16.77 -16.19 2.08
N TYR A 69 -15.86 -15.97 3.03
CA TYR A 69 -15.15 -14.69 3.20
C TYR A 69 -14.42 -14.25 1.93
N LYS A 70 -13.74 -15.16 1.22
CA LYS A 70 -13.07 -14.81 -0.05
C LYS A 70 -14.08 -14.36 -1.10
N LYS A 71 -15.22 -15.05 -1.22
CA LYS A 71 -16.29 -14.72 -2.16
C LYS A 71 -16.95 -13.39 -1.78
N ALA A 72 -17.17 -13.15 -0.49
CA ALA A 72 -17.70 -11.91 0.04
C ALA A 72 -16.75 -10.73 -0.24
N VAL A 73 -15.45 -10.89 0.03
CA VAL A 73 -14.42 -9.87 -0.26
C VAL A 73 -14.35 -9.57 -1.75
N LEU A 74 -14.31 -10.59 -2.61
CA LEU A 74 -14.25 -10.40 -4.07
C LEU A 74 -15.56 -9.83 -4.65
N GLY A 75 -16.70 -10.08 -3.99
CA GLY A 75 -17.99 -9.49 -4.36
C GLY A 75 -18.12 -8.03 -3.90
N ALA A 76 -17.57 -7.69 -2.74
CA ALA A 76 -17.64 -6.34 -2.17
C ALA A 76 -16.57 -5.39 -2.71
N CYS A 77 -15.37 -5.92 -3.00
CA CYS A 77 -14.26 -5.14 -3.53
C CYS A 77 -14.40 -4.97 -5.06
N PRO A 78 -14.39 -3.73 -5.58
CA PRO A 78 -14.45 -3.48 -7.01
C PRO A 78 -13.27 -4.16 -7.73
N ARG A 79 -13.52 -4.76 -8.89
CA ARG A 79 -12.49 -5.43 -9.67
C ARG A 79 -11.31 -4.52 -9.99
N TRP A 80 -11.57 -3.25 -10.32
CA TRP A 80 -10.50 -2.27 -10.60
C TRP A 80 -9.56 -2.07 -9.41
N LEU A 81 -10.10 -2.07 -8.18
CA LEU A 81 -9.31 -1.86 -6.96
C LEU A 81 -8.45 -3.08 -6.66
N LEU A 82 -8.99 -4.28 -6.86
CA LEU A 82 -8.22 -5.52 -6.76
C LEU A 82 -7.08 -5.54 -7.79
N THR A 83 -7.34 -5.14 -9.03
CA THR A 83 -6.34 -5.09 -10.09
C THR A 83 -5.23 -4.08 -9.77
N ILE A 84 -5.58 -2.84 -9.41
CA ILE A 84 -4.59 -1.80 -9.06
C ILE A 84 -3.75 -2.25 -7.86
N ASN A 85 -4.39 -2.74 -6.80
CA ASN A 85 -3.68 -3.21 -5.61
C ASN A 85 -2.75 -4.40 -5.94
N GLY A 86 -3.20 -5.33 -6.78
CA GLY A 86 -2.39 -6.43 -7.27
C GLY A 86 -1.16 -5.96 -8.06
N LEU A 87 -1.34 -5.01 -8.99
CA LEU A 87 -0.26 -4.42 -9.77
C LEU A 87 0.76 -3.69 -8.88
N ILE A 88 0.29 -2.91 -7.91
CA ILE A 88 1.17 -2.20 -6.96
C ILE A 88 1.95 -3.21 -6.12
N ILE A 89 1.31 -4.25 -5.58
CA ILE A 89 2.01 -5.27 -4.78
C ILE A 89 3.05 -6.01 -5.63
N MET A 90 2.70 -6.42 -6.86
CA MET A 90 3.65 -7.06 -7.78
C MET A 90 4.83 -6.14 -8.09
N TYR A 91 4.59 -4.86 -8.34
CA TYR A 91 5.63 -3.87 -8.54
C TYR A 91 6.57 -3.76 -7.33
N VAL A 92 6.02 -3.63 -6.12
CA VAL A 92 6.80 -3.54 -4.88
C VAL A 92 7.64 -4.80 -4.66
N ILE A 93 7.06 -5.99 -4.86
CA ILE A 93 7.79 -7.26 -4.73
C ILE A 93 8.91 -7.35 -5.77
N GLY A 94 8.62 -7.05 -7.04
CA GLY A 94 9.62 -7.07 -8.11
C GLY A 94 10.77 -6.10 -7.83
N TYR A 95 10.45 -4.92 -7.31
CA TYR A 95 11.43 -3.92 -6.91
C TYR A 95 12.30 -4.41 -5.73
N LEU A 96 11.70 -5.04 -4.70
CA LEU A 96 12.45 -5.62 -3.59
C LEU A 96 13.39 -6.75 -4.04
N ILE A 97 12.92 -7.61 -4.94
CA ILE A 97 13.76 -8.66 -5.54
C ILE A 97 14.93 -8.02 -6.30
N PHE A 98 14.67 -7.01 -7.14
CA PHE A 98 15.72 -6.29 -7.86
C PHE A 98 16.77 -5.71 -6.91
N LEU A 99 16.37 -5.08 -5.80
CA LEU A 99 17.31 -4.55 -4.80
C LEU A 99 18.18 -5.64 -4.16
N ILE A 100 17.60 -6.81 -3.85
CA ILE A 100 18.33 -7.95 -3.32
C ILE A 100 19.35 -8.43 -4.34
N PHE A 101 18.94 -8.66 -5.59
CA PHE A 101 19.84 -9.10 -6.66
C PHE A 101 20.96 -8.10 -6.93
N LYS A 102 20.67 -6.80 -6.96
CA LYS A 102 21.69 -5.74 -7.08
C LYS A 102 22.74 -5.90 -5.97
N LYS A 103 22.31 -6.07 -4.72
CA LYS A 103 23.22 -6.16 -3.56
C LYS A 103 24.11 -7.39 -3.56
N TYR A 104 23.61 -8.55 -4.00
CA TYR A 104 24.34 -9.82 -3.87
C TYR A 104 25.01 -10.30 -5.16
N VAL A 105 24.57 -9.82 -6.33
CA VAL A 105 25.05 -10.27 -7.65
C VAL A 105 25.59 -9.12 -8.50
N GLY A 106 25.30 -7.86 -8.12
CA GLY A 106 25.73 -6.68 -8.87
C GLY A 106 27.25 -6.46 -8.85
N SER A 107 27.79 -5.97 -9.97
CA SER A 107 29.18 -5.54 -10.06
C SER A 107 29.41 -4.24 -9.27
N PRO A 108 30.54 -4.08 -8.56
CA PRO A 108 30.91 -2.83 -7.88
C PRO A 108 30.94 -1.60 -8.80
N ALA A 109 31.09 -1.81 -10.12
CA ALA A 109 31.03 -0.74 -11.12
C ALA A 109 29.65 -0.08 -11.26
N ILE A 110 28.58 -0.70 -10.71
CA ILE A 110 27.23 -0.10 -10.65
C ILE A 110 27.14 0.93 -9.50
N ASP A 111 27.98 0.78 -8.46
CA ASP A 111 27.99 1.63 -7.27
C ASP A 111 29.05 2.76 -7.35
N SER A 112 29.89 2.78 -8.39
CA SER A 112 30.96 3.76 -8.59
C SER A 112 30.51 5.16 -9.06
N GLY A 113 29.23 5.51 -8.88
CA GLY A 113 28.72 6.82 -9.29
C GLY A 113 28.27 6.91 -10.76
N GLN A 114 28.60 5.91 -11.60
CA GLN A 114 28.29 5.92 -13.04
C GLN A 114 26.98 5.17 -13.40
N GLY A 115 26.32 4.54 -12.44
CA GLY A 115 25.02 3.92 -12.61
C GLY A 115 23.86 4.89 -12.35
N VAL A 116 22.74 4.70 -13.05
CA VAL A 116 21.51 5.52 -12.94
C VAL A 116 20.89 5.52 -11.52
N MET A 117 21.31 4.64 -10.61
CA MET A 117 20.78 4.49 -9.25
C MET A 117 21.89 4.43 -8.18
N THR A 118 22.60 5.54 -8.00
CA THR A 118 23.67 5.70 -6.99
C THR A 118 23.16 6.01 -5.60
N ASN A 119 21.94 6.51 -5.47
CA ASN A 119 21.36 6.89 -4.19
C ASN A 119 20.30 5.88 -3.74
N ILE A 120 20.66 5.05 -2.74
CA ILE A 120 19.77 4.08 -2.06
C ILE A 120 18.50 4.75 -1.50
N SER A 121 18.55 6.07 -1.25
CA SER A 121 17.42 6.89 -0.79
C SER A 121 16.22 6.93 -1.75
N HIS A 122 16.42 6.75 -3.06
CA HIS A 122 15.31 6.78 -4.03
C HIS A 122 14.43 5.53 -4.01
N GLY A 123 14.96 4.39 -3.53
CA GLY A 123 14.23 3.12 -3.53
C GLY A 123 13.23 2.96 -2.40
N PHE A 124 13.26 3.85 -1.42
CA PHE A 124 12.52 3.68 -0.17
C PHE A 124 11.08 4.21 -0.23
N ALA A 125 10.62 4.87 -1.30
CA ALA A 125 9.23 5.37 -1.37
C ALA A 125 8.21 4.30 -1.83
N GLY A 126 8.59 3.44 -2.79
CA GLY A 126 7.66 2.55 -3.47
C GLY A 126 6.96 1.51 -2.59
N HIS A 127 7.64 0.99 -1.57
CA HIS A 127 7.02 0.02 -0.67
C HIS A 127 5.93 0.62 0.24
N TRP A 128 6.02 1.90 0.62
CA TRP A 128 4.98 2.58 1.40
C TRP A 128 3.69 2.77 0.59
N MET A 129 3.81 3.01 -0.72
CA MET A 129 2.69 3.00 -1.66
C MET A 129 1.91 1.68 -1.61
N GLY A 130 2.63 0.55 -1.55
CA GLY A 130 2.03 -0.77 -1.38
C GLY A 130 1.22 -0.92 -0.09
N ILE A 131 1.73 -0.39 1.03
CA ILE A 131 1.03 -0.44 2.31
C ILE A 131 -0.23 0.41 2.29
N TYR A 132 -0.16 1.63 1.77
CA TYR A 132 -1.33 2.50 1.64
C TYR A 132 -2.40 1.91 0.72
N SER A 133 -1.99 1.35 -0.42
CA SER A 133 -2.89 0.66 -1.35
C SER A 133 -3.59 -0.52 -0.67
N LEU A 134 -2.85 -1.34 0.07
CA LEU A 134 -3.40 -2.47 0.79
C LEU A 134 -4.38 -2.04 1.89
N ALA A 135 -4.01 -1.01 2.67
CA ALA A 135 -4.88 -0.45 3.70
C ALA A 135 -6.18 0.10 3.09
N PHE A 136 -6.08 0.85 1.99
CA PHE A 136 -7.25 1.36 1.26
C PHE A 136 -8.16 0.21 0.80
N ALA A 137 -7.60 -0.81 0.13
CA ALA A 137 -8.35 -1.96 -0.34
C ALA A 137 -9.07 -2.70 0.80
N MET A 138 -8.38 -2.92 1.94
CA MET A 138 -8.99 -3.53 3.12
C MET A 138 -10.14 -2.70 3.68
N LEU A 139 -9.91 -1.40 3.94
CA LEU A 139 -10.88 -0.51 4.56
C LEU A 139 -12.10 -0.28 3.67
N TYR A 140 -11.89 -0.07 2.37
CA TYR A 140 -12.95 0.08 1.39
C TYR A 140 -13.83 -1.18 1.34
N THR A 141 -13.21 -2.36 1.26
CA THR A 141 -13.93 -3.64 1.25
C THR A 141 -14.73 -3.84 2.53
N CYS A 142 -14.13 -3.56 3.70
CA CYS A 142 -14.82 -3.69 4.98
C CYS A 142 -16.03 -2.73 5.09
N LYS A 143 -15.91 -1.51 4.55
CA LYS A 143 -17.02 -0.55 4.47
C LYS A 143 -18.17 -1.12 3.62
N ARG A 144 -17.86 -1.61 2.42
CA ARG A 144 -18.84 -2.21 1.50
C ARG A 144 -19.54 -3.44 2.08
N LEU A 145 -18.80 -4.29 2.80
CA LEU A 145 -19.37 -5.47 3.46
C LEU A 145 -20.36 -5.09 4.56
N LYS A 146 -20.13 -3.99 5.29
CA LYS A 146 -21.07 -3.49 6.30
C LYS A 146 -22.34 -2.90 5.69
N GLU A 147 -22.22 -2.26 4.53
CA GLU A 147 -23.32 -1.62 3.81
C GLU A 147 -24.20 -2.63 3.05
N THR A 148 -23.75 -3.89 2.86
CA THR A 148 -24.50 -4.90 2.11
C THR A 148 -25.46 -5.67 3.02
N PRO A 149 -26.79 -5.48 2.91
CA PRO A 149 -27.77 -6.21 3.71
C PRO A 149 -27.77 -7.70 3.32
N GLY A 150 -27.42 -8.58 4.26
CA GLY A 150 -27.46 -10.04 4.09
C GLY A 150 -26.15 -10.80 4.36
N VAL A 151 -25.02 -10.10 4.49
CA VAL A 151 -23.72 -10.72 4.85
C VAL A 151 -23.51 -10.81 6.38
N ASN A 152 -24.27 -10.04 7.15
CA ASN A 152 -24.22 -9.98 8.62
C ASN A 152 -25.43 -10.66 9.31
N ARG A 153 -26.13 -11.57 8.64
CA ARG A 153 -27.16 -12.44 9.26
C ARG A 153 -26.70 -13.88 9.29
#